data_AF-A0A9N9FZD4-F1
#
_entry.id   AF-A0A9N9FZD4-F1
#
_cell.length_a   1.000
_cell.length_b   1.000
_cell.length_c   1.000
_cell.angle_alpha   90.00
_cell.angle_beta   90.00
_cell.angle_gamma   90.00
#
_symmetry.space_group_name_H-M   'P 1'
#
loop_
_entity.id
_entity.type
_entity.pdbx_description
1 polymer ?
#
loop_
_entity_poly.entity_id
_entity_poly.type
_entity_poly.pdbx_seq_one_letter_code
_entity_poly.pdbx_strand_id
1 'polypeptide(L)'
;VERLPKDPRFKILPAHQFHLTKEAKRKNDPLIFKELLTELTNFKGELVFIPVNNPNFHWSLLVFEVKTKKLYHYDTLGGANYQYVKPLVRELLEQIRGVRNIKEEYLSKYFVPKHGIRQNNGSDCGIAVIAIMRRIIELKNQS
;
A
#
# COMPACT_ATOMS: atom_id res chain seq x y z
N VAL A 1 0.95 25.97 -15.27
CA VAL A 1 1.56 24.61 -15.34
C VAL A 1 0.44 23.65 -15.64
N GLU A 2 0.41 23.09 -16.85
CA GLU A 2 -0.57 22.10 -17.25
C GLU A 2 -0.40 20.86 -16.36
N ARG A 3 -1.44 20.46 -15.62
CA ARG A 3 -1.36 19.25 -14.80
C ARG A 3 -1.26 18.07 -15.75
N LEU A 4 -0.29 17.19 -15.52
CA LEU A 4 -0.21 15.92 -16.24
C LEU A 4 -1.57 15.22 -16.18
N PRO A 5 -2.09 14.73 -17.32
CA PRO A 5 -3.36 14.03 -17.34
C PRO A 5 -3.30 12.83 -16.38
N LYS A 6 -4.35 12.68 -15.58
CA LYS A 6 -4.46 11.60 -14.62
C LYS A 6 -4.71 10.30 -15.37
N ASP A 7 -3.78 9.34 -15.28
CA ASP A 7 -3.98 8.01 -15.84
C ASP A 7 -5.09 7.29 -15.03
N PRO A 8 -6.25 6.97 -15.63
CA PRO A 8 -7.38 6.37 -14.92
C PRO A 8 -7.10 4.93 -14.45
N ARG A 9 -6.04 4.28 -14.97
CA ARG A 9 -5.63 2.93 -14.55
C ARG A 9 -4.99 2.93 -13.17
N PHE A 10 -4.52 4.09 -12.70
CA PHE A 10 -3.80 4.19 -11.43
C PHE A 10 -4.49 5.14 -10.46
N LYS A 11 -4.46 4.76 -9.18
CA LYS A 11 -4.92 5.61 -8.08
C LYS A 11 -3.80 5.72 -7.07
N ILE A 12 -3.51 6.94 -6.63
CA ILE A 12 -2.53 7.21 -5.58
C ILE A 12 -3.32 7.75 -4.39
N LEU A 13 -3.27 7.04 -3.26
CA LEU A 13 -3.94 7.47 -2.05
C LEU A 13 -3.13 8.54 -1.32
N PRO A 14 -3.78 9.45 -0.56
CA PRO A 14 -3.08 10.41 0.29
C PRO A 14 -2.17 9.70 1.30
N ALA A 15 -0.97 10.23 1.49
CA ALA A 15 0.06 9.63 2.33
C ALA A 15 -0.34 9.45 3.82
N HIS A 16 -1.29 10.25 4.30
CA HIS A 16 -1.81 10.14 5.67
C HIS A 16 -2.88 9.05 5.83
N GLN A 17 -3.51 8.57 4.74
CA GLN A 17 -4.71 7.72 4.84
C GLN A 17 -4.41 6.38 5.52
N PHE A 18 -3.29 5.73 5.20
CA PHE A 18 -2.88 4.50 5.86
C PHE A 18 -2.61 4.74 7.35
N HIS A 19 -1.86 5.79 7.67
CA HIS A 19 -1.52 6.15 9.04
C HIS A 19 -2.77 6.43 9.88
N LEU A 20 -3.69 7.27 9.38
CA LEU A 20 -4.93 7.55 10.09
C LEU A 20 -5.75 6.28 10.31
N THR A 21 -5.85 5.40 9.31
CA THR A 21 -6.58 4.13 9.47
C THR A 21 -5.93 3.21 10.51
N LYS A 22 -4.59 3.22 10.58
CA LYS A 22 -3.80 2.38 11.48
C LYS A 22 -3.82 2.87 12.93
N GLU A 23 -3.85 4.19 13.14
CA GLU A 23 -3.87 4.83 14.47
C GLU A 23 -5.28 5.09 14.99
N ALA A 24 -6.27 5.20 14.10
CA ALA A 24 -7.66 5.35 14.51
C ALA A 24 -8.08 4.17 15.38
N LYS A 25 -8.48 4.48 16.61
CA LYS A 25 -9.25 3.52 17.41
C LYS A 25 -10.58 3.33 16.67
N ARG A 26 -10.86 2.15 16.13
CA ARG A 26 -12.13 1.86 15.43
C ARG A 26 -13.39 2.20 16.23
N LYS A 27 -13.28 2.19 17.56
CA LYS A 27 -14.35 2.65 18.46
C LYS A 27 -14.67 4.14 18.30
N ASN A 28 -13.69 4.94 17.91
CA ASN A 28 -13.78 6.39 17.78
C ASN A 28 -14.08 6.82 16.34
N ASP A 29 -13.60 6.06 15.34
CA ASP A 29 -13.90 6.31 13.94
C ASP A 29 -14.00 4.98 13.16
N PRO A 30 -15.20 4.39 13.05
CA PRO A 30 -15.40 3.17 12.26
C PRO A 30 -15.41 3.44 10.75
N LEU A 31 -15.57 4.70 10.31
CA LEU A 31 -15.69 5.06 8.91
C LEU A 31 -14.35 5.07 8.21
N ILE A 32 -13.27 5.43 8.90
CA ILE A 32 -11.94 5.56 8.27
C ILE A 32 -11.40 4.26 7.68
N PHE A 33 -11.63 3.13 8.37
CA PHE A 33 -11.29 1.81 7.83
C PHE A 33 -12.16 1.46 6.63
N LYS A 34 -13.46 1.76 6.72
CA LYS A 34 -14.40 1.53 5.61
C LYS A 34 -14.03 2.38 4.39
N GLU A 35 -13.56 3.60 4.59
CA GLU A 35 -13.06 4.47 3.53
C GLU A 35 -11.86 3.84 2.83
N LEU A 36 -10.80 3.48 3.56
CA LEU A 36 -9.63 2.82 2.97
C LEU A 36 -10.03 1.53 2.24
N LEU A 37 -10.90 0.70 2.83
CA LEU A 37 -11.40 -0.50 2.18
C LEU A 37 -12.15 -0.18 0.88
N THR A 38 -13.01 0.83 0.90
CA THR A 38 -13.80 1.30 -0.26
C THR A 38 -12.90 1.80 -1.38
N GLU A 39 -11.83 2.53 -1.04
CA GLU A 39 -10.84 3.02 -2.00
C GLU A 39 -10.19 1.88 -2.80
N LEU A 40 -10.04 0.70 -2.19
CA LEU A 40 -9.49 -0.50 -2.80
C LEU A 40 -10.55 -1.34 -3.54
N THR A 41 -11.75 -1.48 -2.99
CA THR A 41 -12.79 -2.36 -3.54
C THR A 41 -13.60 -1.72 -4.66
N ASN A 42 -13.83 -0.40 -4.62
CA ASN A 42 -14.61 0.31 -5.64
C ASN A 42 -13.79 0.76 -6.85
N PHE A 43 -12.46 0.87 -6.71
CA PHE A 43 -11.61 1.27 -7.81
C PHE A 43 -11.62 0.22 -8.94
N LYS A 44 -11.77 0.68 -10.19
CA LYS A 44 -11.90 -0.16 -11.39
C LYS A 44 -10.68 -0.13 -12.31
N GLY A 45 -9.63 0.61 -11.93
CA GLY A 45 -8.36 0.57 -12.65
C GLY A 45 -7.52 -0.65 -12.30
N GLU A 46 -6.22 -0.55 -12.53
CA GLU A 46 -5.27 -1.64 -12.34
C GLU A 46 -4.62 -1.65 -10.96
N LEU A 47 -4.07 -0.50 -10.54
CA LEU A 47 -3.25 -0.40 -9.33
C LEU A 47 -3.70 0.74 -8.42
N VAL A 48 -3.73 0.48 -7.12
CA VAL A 48 -3.83 1.50 -6.08
C VAL A 48 -2.51 1.58 -5.32
N PHE A 49 -1.86 2.73 -5.36
CA PHE A 49 -0.64 3.04 -4.62
C PHE A 49 -1.00 3.67 -3.28
N ILE A 50 -0.43 3.13 -2.20
CA ILE A 50 -0.72 3.54 -0.83
C ILE A 50 0.63 3.84 -0.15
N PRO A 51 1.05 5.11 -0.10
CA PRO A 51 2.22 5.49 0.66
C PRO A 51 1.99 5.18 2.15
N VAL A 52 2.99 4.61 2.80
CA VAL A 52 2.94 4.26 4.22
C VAL A 52 4.02 5.05 4.93
N ASN A 53 3.60 5.91 5.86
CA ASN A 53 4.48 6.56 6.83
C ASN A 53 4.40 5.82 8.17
N ASN A 54 5.51 5.28 8.64
CA ASN A 54 5.65 4.93 10.05
C ASN A 54 6.32 6.12 10.76
N PRO A 55 5.57 6.85 11.63
CA PRO A 55 5.98 8.16 12.13
C PRO A 55 7.40 8.19 12.69
N ASN A 56 8.17 9.21 12.28
CA ASN A 56 9.56 9.45 12.69
C ASN A 56 10.53 8.28 12.41
N PHE A 57 10.15 7.33 11.55
CA PHE A 57 10.93 6.14 11.32
C PHE A 57 11.18 5.89 9.83
N HIS A 58 10.14 5.57 9.06
CA HIS A 58 10.36 5.00 7.72
C HIS A 58 9.15 5.11 6.80
N TRP A 59 9.44 5.41 5.52
CA TRP A 59 8.47 5.37 4.44
C TRP A 59 8.57 4.05 3.67
N SER A 60 7.42 3.46 3.37
CA SER A 60 7.32 2.31 2.47
C SER A 60 6.12 2.47 1.54
N LEU A 61 5.96 1.56 0.58
CA LEU A 61 4.87 1.62 -0.40
C LEU A 61 4.11 0.30 -0.42
N LEU A 62 2.79 0.38 -0.23
CA LEU A 62 1.88 -0.70 -0.59
C LEU A 62 1.33 -0.45 -2.00
N VAL A 63 1.27 -1.51 -2.81
CA VAL A 63 0.65 -1.49 -4.14
C VAL A 63 -0.41 -2.57 -4.18
N PHE A 64 -1.68 -2.16 -4.30
CA PHE A 64 -2.79 -3.08 -4.47
C PHE A 64 -3.07 -3.33 -5.94
N GLU A 65 -2.99 -4.58 -6.38
CA GLU A 65 -3.38 -5.00 -7.72
C GLU A 65 -4.85 -5.40 -7.73
N VAL A 66 -5.68 -4.63 -8.44
CA VAL A 66 -7.14 -4.75 -8.42
C VAL A 66 -7.60 -6.10 -8.98
N LYS A 67 -6.94 -6.61 -10.03
CA LYS A 67 -7.33 -7.86 -10.69
C LYS A 67 -7.12 -9.09 -9.80
N THR A 68 -5.94 -9.20 -9.18
CA THR A 68 -5.57 -10.38 -8.38
C THR A 68 -5.87 -10.22 -6.90
N LYS A 69 -6.23 -8.99 -6.46
CA LYS A 69 -6.44 -8.63 -5.06
C LYS A 69 -5.20 -8.86 -4.20
N LYS A 70 -4.01 -8.69 -4.78
CA LYS A 70 -2.71 -8.79 -4.09
C LYS A 70 -2.23 -7.42 -3.62
N LEU A 71 -1.59 -7.39 -2.47
CA LEU A 71 -0.85 -6.26 -1.92
C LEU A 71 0.65 -6.56 -1.99
N TYR A 72 1.38 -5.71 -2.70
CA TYR A 72 2.84 -5.76 -2.76
C TYR A 72 3.41 -4.72 -1.80
N HIS A 73 4.37 -5.12 -0.95
CA HIS A 73 5.02 -4.21 0.00
C HIS A 73 6.45 -3.92 -0.43
N TYR A 74 6.66 -2.74 -1.00
CA TYR A 74 7.99 -2.25 -1.33
C TYR A 74 8.55 -1.50 -0.12
N ASP A 75 9.71 -1.96 0.34
CA ASP A 75 10.38 -1.40 1.51
C ASP A 75 11.89 -1.46 1.26
N THR A 76 12.51 -0.29 1.17
CA THR A 76 13.93 -0.16 0.85
C THR A 76 14.85 -0.29 2.05
N LEU A 77 14.31 -0.36 3.27
CA LEU A 77 15.08 -0.60 4.50
C LEU A 77 14.93 -2.07 4.94
N GLY A 78 14.94 -2.99 3.98
CA GLY A 78 14.95 -4.43 4.24
C GLY A 78 13.69 -4.94 4.94
N GLY A 79 12.54 -4.30 4.71
CA GLY A 79 11.29 -4.71 5.34
C GLY A 79 11.10 -4.16 6.76
N ALA A 80 11.82 -3.11 7.15
CA ALA A 80 11.70 -2.46 8.45
C ALA A 80 10.26 -2.05 8.80
N ASN A 81 9.43 -1.73 7.80
CA ASN A 81 8.02 -1.38 7.98
C ASN A 81 7.05 -2.57 7.95
N TYR A 82 7.54 -3.80 7.73
CA TYR A 82 6.67 -4.96 7.49
C TYR A 82 5.76 -5.25 8.70
N GLN A 83 6.32 -5.26 9.91
CA GLN A 83 5.53 -5.51 11.13
C GLN A 83 4.54 -4.38 11.44
N TYR A 84 4.85 -3.15 11.03
CA TYR A 84 3.96 -2.01 11.18
C TYR A 84 2.72 -2.13 10.27
N VAL A 85 2.91 -2.51 9.00
CA VAL A 85 1.81 -2.60 8.03
C VAL A 85 0.98 -3.87 8.14
N LYS A 86 1.62 -4.98 8.52
CA LYS A 86 1.05 -6.33 8.43
C LYS A 86 -0.31 -6.48 9.14
N PRO A 87 -0.56 -5.93 10.35
CA PRO A 87 -1.86 -6.08 11.01
C PRO A 87 -3.01 -5.46 10.21
N LEU A 88 -2.84 -4.24 9.70
CA LEU A 88 -3.88 -3.56 8.91
C LEU A 88 -4.03 -4.16 7.51
N VAL A 89 -2.95 -4.70 6.93
CA VAL A 89 -3.03 -5.46 5.67
C VAL A 89 -3.80 -6.76 5.85
N ARG A 90 -3.60 -7.49 6.96
CA ARG A 90 -4.27 -8.77 7.25
C ARG A 90 -5.79 -8.63 7.28
N GLU A 91 -6.32 -7.92 8.26
CA GLU A 91 -6.98 -6.67 7.93
C GLU A 91 -7.88 -6.58 6.69
N LEU A 92 -7.44 -5.68 5.83
CA LEU A 92 -8.03 -5.41 4.53
C LEU A 92 -8.19 -6.69 3.70
N LEU A 93 -7.22 -7.62 3.73
CA LEU A 93 -7.31 -8.86 2.96
C LEU A 93 -8.42 -9.79 3.46
N GLU A 94 -8.68 -9.86 4.76
CA GLU A 94 -9.82 -10.58 5.32
C GLU A 94 -11.13 -10.06 4.75
N GLN A 95 -11.31 -8.74 4.75
CA GLN A 95 -12.51 -8.09 4.22
C GLN A 95 -12.64 -8.24 2.69
N ILE A 96 -11.56 -8.00 1.95
CA ILE A 96 -11.53 -8.09 0.48
C ILE A 96 -11.81 -9.52 0.00
N ARG A 97 -11.38 -10.53 0.77
CA ARG A 97 -11.48 -11.94 0.40
C ARG A 97 -12.69 -12.64 1.02
N GLY A 98 -13.41 -12.00 1.94
CA GLY A 98 -14.56 -12.58 2.64
C GLY A 98 -14.17 -13.73 3.57
N VAL A 99 -13.00 -13.65 4.19
CA VAL A 99 -12.46 -14.68 5.12
C VAL A 99 -12.15 -14.04 6.47
N ARG A 100 -12.00 -14.86 7.52
CA ARG A 100 -11.60 -14.41 8.86
C ARG A 100 -10.42 -15.24 9.35
N ASN A 101 -9.60 -14.66 10.22
CA ASN A 101 -8.46 -15.32 10.86
C ASN A 101 -7.51 -15.99 9.86
N ILE A 102 -7.06 -15.24 8.84
CA ILE A 102 -6.20 -15.84 7.82
C ILE A 102 -4.89 -16.33 8.44
N LYS A 103 -4.54 -17.57 8.11
CA LYS A 103 -3.23 -18.14 8.47
C LYS A 103 -2.13 -17.47 7.68
N GLU A 104 -0.92 -17.50 8.21
CA GLU A 104 0.26 -16.86 7.58
C GLU A 104 0.54 -17.41 6.18
N GLU A 105 0.35 -18.72 5.98
CA GLU A 105 0.47 -19.40 4.68
C GLU A 105 -0.51 -18.88 3.62
N TYR A 106 -1.69 -18.40 4.05
CA TYR A 106 -2.69 -17.83 3.15
C TYR A 106 -2.40 -16.35 2.93
N LEU A 107 -2.01 -15.62 3.99
CA LEU A 107 -1.60 -14.23 3.91
C LEU A 107 -0.47 -14.04 2.89
N SER A 108 0.57 -14.87 2.91
CA SER A 108 1.74 -14.74 2.02
C SER A 108 1.40 -14.88 0.52
N LYS A 109 0.27 -15.51 0.18
CA LYS A 109 -0.21 -15.60 -1.22
C LYS A 109 -0.73 -14.26 -1.75
N TYR A 110 -1.19 -13.39 -0.86
CA TYR A 110 -1.82 -12.11 -1.19
C TYR A 110 -1.06 -10.90 -0.67
N PHE A 111 -0.17 -11.06 0.31
CA PHE A 111 0.71 -10.04 0.82
C PHE A 111 2.16 -10.37 0.47
N VAL A 112 2.66 -9.74 -0.59
CA VAL A 112 3.91 -10.09 -1.24
C VAL A 112 4.99 -9.07 -0.87
N PRO A 113 6.01 -9.46 -0.07
CA PRO A 113 7.12 -8.58 0.23
C PRO A 113 8.01 -8.34 -1.01
N LYS A 114 8.40 -7.10 -1.22
CA LYS A 114 9.30 -6.61 -2.28
C LYS A 114 10.44 -5.81 -1.66
N HIS A 115 11.20 -6.48 -0.81
CA HIS A 115 12.26 -5.86 0.03
C HIS A 115 13.67 -6.04 -0.53
N GLY A 116 13.80 -6.51 -1.77
CA GLY A 116 15.10 -6.73 -2.42
C GLY A 116 15.80 -5.45 -2.89
N ILE A 117 15.06 -4.35 -3.05
CA ILE A 117 15.63 -3.03 -3.35
C ILE A 117 16.10 -2.43 -2.04
N ARG A 118 17.32 -1.90 -1.97
CA ARG A 118 17.89 -1.34 -0.73
C ARG A 118 18.25 0.13 -0.90
N GLN A 119 17.94 0.93 0.11
CA GLN A 119 18.52 2.25 0.30
C GLN A 119 19.81 2.15 1.12
N ASN A 120 20.76 3.05 0.87
CA ASN A 120 22.06 3.06 1.56
C ASN A 120 22.14 4.07 2.71
N ASN A 121 21.06 4.80 3.02
CA ASN A 121 20.98 5.76 4.13
C ASN A 121 19.59 5.73 4.80
N GLY A 122 19.37 6.52 5.85
CA GLY A 122 18.11 6.57 6.59
C GLY A 122 17.05 7.54 6.05
N SER A 123 17.39 8.42 5.12
CA SER A 123 16.55 9.57 4.70
C SER A 123 15.89 9.42 3.34
N ASP A 124 16.42 8.55 2.47
CA ASP A 124 15.97 8.44 1.07
C ASP A 124 14.70 7.61 0.90
N CYS A 125 14.12 7.06 1.96
CA CYS A 125 12.94 6.19 1.89
C CYS A 125 11.75 6.87 1.19
N GLY A 126 11.52 8.16 1.42
CA GLY A 126 10.48 8.92 0.73
C GLY A 126 10.73 9.07 -0.77
N ILE A 127 11.99 9.32 -1.17
CA ILE A 127 12.39 9.40 -2.58
C ILE A 127 12.26 8.02 -3.25
N ALA A 128 12.67 6.96 -2.56
CA ALA A 128 12.52 5.59 -3.05
C ALA A 128 11.05 5.23 -3.31
N VAL A 129 10.13 5.59 -2.42
CA VAL A 129 8.69 5.40 -2.62
C VAL A 129 8.20 6.05 -3.91
N ILE A 130 8.58 7.31 -4.15
CA ILE A 130 8.19 8.06 -5.36
C ILE A 130 8.80 7.43 -6.61
N ALA A 131 10.09 7.08 -6.57
CA ALA A 131 10.81 6.49 -7.70
C ALA A 131 10.27 5.10 -8.08
N ILE A 132 9.99 4.24 -7.09
CA ILE A 132 9.40 2.92 -7.30
C ILE A 132 8.00 3.05 -7.92
N MET A 133 7.16 3.93 -7.39
CA MET A 133 5.82 4.18 -7.92
C MET A 133 5.88 4.64 -9.39
N ARG A 134 6.73 5.63 -9.69
CA ARG A 134 6.95 6.12 -11.05
C ARG A 134 7.40 5.00 -11.99
N ARG A 135 8.37 4.17 -11.56
CA ARG A 135 8.88 3.07 -12.39
C ARG A 135 7.81 2.02 -12.68
N ILE A 136 6.95 1.70 -11.73
CA ILE A 136 5.83 0.76 -11.94
C ILE A 136 4.86 1.32 -12.98
N ILE A 137 4.52 2.60 -12.90
CA ILE A 137 3.64 3.28 -13.87
C ILE A 137 4.27 3.25 -15.27
N GLU A 138 5.56 3.61 -15.39
CA GLU A 138 6.27 3.58 -16.67
C GLU A 138 6.26 2.19 -17.32
N LEU A 139 6.52 1.14 -16.54
CA LEU A 139 6.50 -0.25 -17.03
C LEU A 139 5.10 -0.67 -17.50
N LYS A 140 4.04 -0.23 -16.81
CA LYS A 140 2.64 -0.49 -17.20
C LYS A 140 2.16 0.31 -18.40
N ASN A 141 2.88 1.36 -18.78
CA ASN A 141 2.59 2.14 -19.98
C ASN A 141 3.27 1.54 -21.23
N GLN A 142 4.23 0.64 -21.03
CA GLN A 142 4.98 -0.06 -22.09
C GLN A 142 4.40 -1.44 -22.42
N SER A 143 3.48 -1.95 -21.59
CA SER A 143 2.81 -3.25 -21.73
C SER A 143 1.41 -3.11 -22.32
#